data_AF-A0A969ENB8-F1
#
_entry.id   AF-A0A969ENB8-F1
#
_cell.length_a   1.000
_cell.length_b   1.000
_cell.length_c   1.000
_cell.angle_alpha   90.00
_cell.angle_beta   90.00
_cell.angle_gamma   90.00
#
_symmetry.space_group_name_H-M   'P 1'
#
loop_
_entity.id
_entity.type
_entity.pdbx_description
1 polymer ?
#
loop_
_entity_poly.entity_id
_entity_poly.type
_entity_poly.pdbx_seq_one_letter_code
_entity_poly.pdbx_strand_id
1 'polypeptide(L)'
;MFQGFSEEKQKQYEEEATNLWGDTVKETTKLWNSYGKERQQEIMDEGSAIYTDIAANMTKGAESDEIQEMLVRWHEHLRYFYEPS
;
A
#
# COMPACT_ATOMS: atom_id res chain seq x y z
N MET A 1 -2.07 15.61 1.21
CA MET A 1 -1.69 14.23 0.89
C MET A 1 -1.14 13.57 2.15
N PHE A 2 -1.23 12.25 2.25
CA PHE A 2 -0.72 11.49 3.39
C PHE A 2 0.79 11.70 3.54
N GLN A 3 1.26 11.99 4.75
CA GLN A 3 2.69 12.32 5.01
C GLN A 3 3.51 11.11 5.50
N GLY A 4 2.93 9.90 5.51
CA GLY A 4 3.59 8.73 6.07
C GLY A 4 3.53 8.65 7.60
N PHE A 5 4.10 7.58 8.15
CA PHE A 5 4.34 7.43 9.59
C PHE A 5 5.80 7.71 9.93
N SER A 6 6.07 8.19 11.14
CA SER A 6 7.45 8.28 11.66
C SER A 6 8.08 6.88 11.77
N GLU A 7 9.41 6.81 11.70
CA GLU A 7 10.15 5.54 11.80
C GLU A 7 9.81 4.79 13.11
N GLU A 8 9.68 5.51 14.22
CA GLU A 8 9.28 4.93 15.52
C GLU A 8 7.89 4.27 15.45
N LYS A 9 6.94 4.94 14.80
CA LYS A 9 5.57 4.43 14.65
C LYS A 9 5.49 3.28 13.65
N GLN A 10 6.31 3.29 12.60
CA GLN A 10 6.44 2.17 11.66
C GLN A 10 6.96 0.92 12.39
N LYS A 11 7.99 1.05 13.23
CA LYS A 11 8.55 -0.06 13.99
C LYS A 11 7.54 -0.64 14.99
N GLN A 12 6.79 0.22 15.68
CA GLN A 12 5.73 -0.24 16.58
C GLN A 12 4.67 -1.06 15.82
N TYR A 13 4.24 -0.60 14.64
CA TYR A 13 3.26 -1.32 13.83
C TYR A 13 3.83 -2.60 13.22
N GLU A 14 5.13 -2.67 12.93
CA GLU A 14 5.78 -3.91 12.51
C GLU A 14 5.75 -4.97 13.61
N GLU A 15 6.05 -4.59 14.85
CA GLU A 15 5.97 -5.48 16.02
C GLU A 15 4.53 -5.96 16.25
N GLU A 16 3.55 -5.06 16.18
CA GLU A 16 2.13 -5.40 16.28
C GLU A 16 1.68 -6.34 15.15
N ALA A 17 2.05 -6.03 13.90
CA ALA A 17 1.73 -6.83 12.74
C ALA A 17 2.33 -8.24 12.83
N THR A 18 3.59 -8.34 13.28
CA THR A 18 4.25 -9.63 13.49
C THR A 18 3.51 -10.49 14.52
N ASN A 19 2.97 -9.88 15.57
CA ASN A 19 2.17 -10.61 16.57
C ASN A 19 0.81 -11.09 16.01
N LEU A 20 0.20 -10.34 15.10
CA LEU A 20 -1.11 -10.65 14.53
C LEU A 20 -1.05 -11.64 13.36
N TRP A 21 -0.08 -11.48 12.47
CA TRP A 21 -0.01 -12.18 11.18
C TRP A 21 1.24 -13.06 11.02
N GLY A 22 2.19 -13.01 11.96
CA GLY A 22 3.32 -13.95 12.00
C GLY A 22 4.35 -13.72 10.90
N ASP A 23 4.84 -14.82 10.32
CA ASP A 23 6.01 -14.80 9.44
C ASP A 23 5.80 -14.07 8.10
N THR A 24 4.57 -13.95 7.62
CA THR A 24 4.27 -13.22 6.36
C THR A 24 4.65 -11.74 6.44
N VAL A 25 4.63 -11.15 7.65
CA VAL A 25 5.02 -9.75 7.87
C VAL A 25 6.51 -9.56 7.67
N LYS A 26 7.34 -10.55 8.01
CA LYS A 26 8.81 -10.44 7.87
C LYS A 26 9.23 -10.27 6.43
N GLU A 27 8.57 -10.97 5.51
CA GLU A 27 8.86 -10.88 4.08
C GLU A 27 8.45 -9.50 3.52
N THR A 28 7.26 -9.03 3.90
CA THR A 28 6.76 -7.69 3.55
C THR A 28 7.69 -6.58 4.08
N THR A 29 8.08 -6.64 5.36
CA THR A 29 8.97 -5.63 5.93
C THR A 29 10.34 -5.67 5.27
N LYS A 30 10.87 -6.87 5.00
CA LYS A 30 12.16 -7.02 4.30
C LYS A 30 12.10 -6.40 2.90
N LEU A 31 11.03 -6.62 2.16
CA LEU A 31 10.84 -6.03 0.83
C LEU A 31 10.75 -4.50 0.93
N TRP A 32 9.91 -3.99 1.82
CA TRP A 32 9.76 -2.55 2.02
C TRP A 32 11.08 -1.86 2.39
N ASN A 33 11.84 -2.43 3.33
CA ASN A 33 13.14 -1.91 3.77
C ASN A 33 14.24 -2.08 2.72
N SER A 34 14.04 -2.92 1.70
CA SER A 34 14.97 -3.05 0.57
C SER A 34 14.87 -1.87 -0.40
N TYR A 35 13.74 -1.16 -0.41
CA TYR A 35 13.58 0.06 -1.18
C TYR A 35 14.33 1.21 -0.51
N GLY A 36 15.08 1.99 -1.30
CA GLY A 36 15.64 3.26 -0.85
C GLY A 36 14.53 4.29 -0.58
N LYS A 37 14.85 5.34 0.20
CA LYS A 37 13.86 6.38 0.61
C LYS A 37 13.13 7.04 -0.57
N GLU A 38 13.84 7.30 -1.66
CA GLU A 38 13.24 7.87 -2.88
C GLU A 38 12.21 6.92 -3.48
N ARG A 39 12.57 5.63 -3.63
CA ARG A 39 11.65 4.62 -4.16
C ARG A 39 10.45 4.39 -3.24
N GLN A 40 10.66 4.42 -1.92
CA GLN A 40 9.57 4.36 -0.95
C GLN A 40 8.62 5.55 -1.13
N GLN A 41 9.15 6.76 -1.32
CA GLN A 41 8.32 7.94 -1.56
C GLN A 41 7.52 7.84 -2.87
N GLU A 42 8.15 7.38 -3.97
CA GLU A 42 7.46 7.13 -5.24
C GLU A 42 6.27 6.16 -5.07
N ILE A 43 6.50 5.06 -4.34
CA ILE A 43 5.45 4.07 -4.05
C ILE A 43 4.33 4.72 -3.23
N MET A 44 4.66 5.51 -2.20
CA MET A 44 3.64 6.21 -1.41
C MET A 44 2.83 7.23 -2.22
N ASP A 45 3.48 7.96 -3.11
CA ASP A 45 2.83 8.94 -3.99
C ASP A 45 1.92 8.24 -5.01
N GLU A 46 2.37 7.14 -5.60
CA GLU A 46 1.57 6.29 -6.50
C GLU A 46 0.32 5.77 -5.79
N GLY A 47 0.47 5.24 -4.58
CA GLY A 47 -0.65 4.78 -3.75
C GLY A 47 -1.63 5.92 -3.42
N SER A 48 -1.12 7.10 -3.03
CA SER A 48 -1.96 8.27 -2.76
C SER A 48 -2.76 8.71 -3.99
N ALA A 49 -2.16 8.63 -5.19
CA ALA A 49 -2.86 8.94 -6.44
C ALA A 49 -3.99 7.93 -6.71
N ILE A 50 -3.73 6.64 -6.57
CA ILE A 50 -4.74 5.57 -6.76
C ILE A 50 -5.92 5.78 -5.81
N TYR A 51 -5.67 6.02 -4.51
CA TYR A 51 -6.76 6.27 -3.56
C TYR A 51 -7.55 7.54 -3.87
N THR A 52 -6.90 8.58 -4.37
CA THR A 52 -7.56 9.83 -4.77
C THR A 52 -8.47 9.59 -5.98
N ASP A 53 -7.99 8.84 -6.98
CA ASP A 53 -8.77 8.48 -8.17
C ASP A 53 -10.01 7.66 -7.79
N ILE A 54 -9.85 6.64 -6.93
CA ILE A 54 -10.96 5.81 -6.43
C ILE A 54 -11.97 6.70 -5.71
N ALA A 55 -11.52 7.51 -4.74
CA ALA A 55 -12.39 8.39 -3.96
C ALA A 55 -13.22 9.34 -4.84
N ALA A 56 -12.60 9.91 -5.89
CA ALA A 56 -13.27 10.80 -6.82
C ALA A 56 -14.34 10.09 -7.69
N ASN A 57 -14.24 8.77 -7.87
CA ASN A 57 -15.13 7.99 -8.73
C ASN A 57 -16.10 7.09 -7.95
N MET A 58 -16.08 7.09 -6.62
CA MET A 58 -16.90 6.19 -5.78
C MET A 58 -18.41 6.25 -6.10
N THR A 59 -18.92 7.39 -6.57
CA THR A 59 -20.33 7.55 -6.94
C THR A 59 -20.75 6.72 -8.15
N LYS A 60 -19.81 6.24 -8.96
CA LYS A 60 -20.08 5.37 -10.12
C LYS A 60 -20.44 3.94 -9.71
N GLY A 61 -20.19 3.57 -8.45
CA GLY A 61 -20.41 2.23 -7.93
C GLY A 61 -19.26 1.28 -8.22
N ALA A 62 -19.13 0.25 -7.37
CA ALA A 62 -17.99 -0.65 -7.37
C ALA A 62 -17.86 -1.49 -8.66
N GLU A 63 -18.96 -1.77 -9.36
CA GLU A 63 -18.98 -2.60 -10.57
C GLU A 63 -18.75 -1.81 -11.86
N SER A 64 -18.56 -0.48 -11.78
CA SER A 64 -18.26 0.32 -12.98
C SER A 64 -16.89 -0.02 -13.55
N ASP A 65 -16.78 -0.01 -14.89
CA ASP A 65 -15.52 -0.29 -15.60
C ASP A 65 -14.38 0.61 -15.08
N GLU A 66 -14.67 1.90 -14.83
CA GLU A 66 -13.65 2.82 -14.35
C GLU A 66 -13.16 2.52 -12.94
N ILE A 67 -14.04 2.06 -12.03
CA ILE A 67 -13.61 1.64 -10.69
C ILE A 67 -12.84 0.32 -10.76
N GLN A 68 -13.27 -0.62 -11.61
CA GLN A 68 -12.58 -1.89 -11.79
C GLN A 68 -11.16 -1.68 -12.33
N GLU A 69 -10.96 -0.81 -13.31
CA GLU A 69 -9.63 -0.44 -13.80
C GLU A 69 -8.73 0.15 -12.69
N MET A 70 -9.28 1.00 -11.82
CA MET A 70 -8.55 1.55 -10.67
C MET A 70 -8.19 0.49 -9.64
N LEU A 71 -9.08 -0.50 -9.42
CA LEU A 71 -8.81 -1.63 -8.52
C LEU A 71 -7.74 -2.56 -9.07
N VAL A 72 -7.64 -2.74 -10.39
CA VAL A 72 -6.53 -3.47 -11.02
C VAL A 72 -5.21 -2.72 -10.77
N ARG A 73 -5.18 -1.40 -10.96
CA ARG A 73 -3.99 -0.59 -10.64
C ARG A 73 -3.62 -0.70 -9.16
N TRP A 74 -4.61 -0.65 -8.27
CA TRP A 74 -4.41 -0.84 -6.83
C TRP A 74 -3.84 -2.23 -6.50
N HIS A 75 -4.36 -3.28 -7.14
CA HIS A 75 -3.89 -4.65 -6.95
C HIS A 75 -2.42 -4.80 -7.39
N GLU A 76 -2.05 -4.24 -8.53
CA GLU A 76 -0.65 -4.23 -8.97
C GLU A 76 0.25 -3.43 -8.02
N HIS A 77 -0.26 -2.34 -7.46
CA HIS A 77 0.46 -1.55 -6.47
C HIS A 77 0.78 -2.34 -5.18
N LEU A 78 -0.11 -3.25 -4.75
CA LEU A 78 0.12 -4.10 -3.57
C LEU A 78 1.36 -5.00 -3.72
N ARG A 79 1.77 -5.32 -4.96
CA ARG A 79 2.95 -6.13 -5.26
C ARG A 79 4.27 -5.52 -4.77
N TYR A 80 4.30 -4.21 -4.48
CA TYR A 80 5.44 -3.59 -3.81
C TYR A 80 5.58 -4.02 -2.34
N PHE A 81 4.51 -4.54 -1.73
CA PHE A 81 4.52 -4.91 -0.32
C PHE A 81 4.52 -6.43 -0.16
N TYR A 82 3.73 -7.15 -0.95
CA TYR A 82 3.62 -8.61 -0.91
C TYR A 82 2.98 -9.13 -2.20
N GLU A 83 3.08 -10.43 -2.47
CA GLU A 83 2.35 -11.07 -3.57
C GLU A 83 0.88 -11.31 -3.16
N PRO A 84 -0.12 -10.63 -3.75
CA PRO A 84 -1.52 -10.82 -3.39
C PRO A 84 -2.05 -12.15 -3.93
N SER A 85 -2.80 -12.91 -3.11
CA SER A 85 -3.41 -14.20 -3.46
C SER A 85 -4.83 -14.10 -3.98
#